data_AF-A0A920MZX2-F1
#
_entry.id   AF-A0A920MZX2-F1
#
_cell.length_a   1.000
_cell.length_b   1.000
_cell.length_c   1.000
_cell.angle_alpha   90.00
_cell.angle_beta   90.00
_cell.angle_gamma   90.00
#
_symmetry.space_group_name_H-M   'P 1'
#
loop_
_entity.id
_entity.type
_entity.pdbx_description
1 polymer ?
#
loop_
_entity_poly.entity_id
_entity_poly.type
_entity_poly.pdbx_seq_one_letter_code
_entity_poly.pdbx_strand_id
1 'polypeptide(L)'
;MNPPALLRTFDVPSPQASCGRRDETTVPPQALHLMNHRTLHELARRLAARTTGSPPRRIQHLFGIVYSRLPSPEESTAILNFLKGFEGKPAESWTVVAHTLLMSNEAQFID
;
A
#
# COMPACT_ATOMS: atom_id res chain seq x y z
N MET A 1 -35.14 -3.85 6.33
CA MET A 1 -34.41 -3.08 5.31
C MET A 1 -32.94 -3.43 5.46
N ASN A 2 -32.35 -4.20 4.53
CA ASN A 2 -30.97 -4.69 4.66
C ASN A 2 -29.99 -3.56 4.28
N PRO A 3 -29.04 -3.17 5.16
CA PRO A 3 -28.06 -2.16 4.81
C PRO A 3 -27.07 -2.70 3.75
N PRO A 4 -26.52 -1.82 2.87
CA PRO A 4 -25.57 -2.22 1.84
C PRO A 4 -24.32 -2.92 2.41
N ALA A 5 -23.83 -3.94 1.71
CA ALA A 5 -22.71 -4.79 2.13
C ALA A 5 -21.42 -4.03 2.49
N LEU A 6 -21.24 -2.82 1.94
CA LEU A 6 -20.12 -1.92 2.23
C LEU A 6 -20.05 -1.48 3.70
N LEU A 7 -21.18 -1.31 4.38
CA LEU A 7 -21.23 -0.82 5.77
C LEU A 7 -20.94 -1.93 6.80
N ARG A 8 -21.02 -3.21 6.40
CA ARG A 8 -20.60 -4.34 7.24
C ARG A 8 -19.08 -4.56 7.23
N THR A 9 -18.37 -4.03 6.24
CA THR A 9 -16.90 -4.15 6.14
C THR A 9 -16.15 -3.16 7.04
N PHE A 10 -16.82 -2.12 7.52
CA PHE A 10 -16.25 -1.06 8.37
C PHE A 10 -16.76 -1.11 9.82
N ASP A 11 -17.10 -2.31 10.33
CA ASP A 11 -17.49 -2.56 11.72
C ASP A 11 -18.24 -1.41 12.40
N VAL A 12 -19.41 -1.06 11.85
CA VAL A 12 -20.34 -0.19 12.57
C VAL A 12 -20.68 -0.88 13.89
N PRO A 13 -20.41 -0.24 15.05
CA PRO A 13 -20.59 -0.90 16.33
C PRO A 13 -22.08 -1.20 16.55
N SER A 14 -22.39 -2.47 16.82
CA SER A 14 -23.67 -2.85 17.43
C SER A 14 -23.72 -2.23 18.83
N PRO A 15 -24.80 -1.50 19.21
CA PRO A 15 -24.88 -0.81 20.50
C PRO A 15 -25.08 -1.74 21.71
N GLN A 16 -24.95 -3.06 21.54
CA GLN A 16 -25.11 -4.04 22.62
C GLN A 16 -23.88 -4.94 22.69
N ALA A 17 -23.00 -4.59 23.65
CA ALA A 17 -22.02 -5.42 24.35
C ALA A 17 -20.60 -4.84 24.30
N SER A 18 -20.05 -4.58 25.49
CA SER A 18 -18.62 -4.37 25.70
C SER A 18 -17.89 -5.71 25.51
N CYS A 19 -17.20 -5.88 24.38
CA CYS A 19 -16.35 -7.06 24.18
C CYS A 19 -14.94 -6.78 24.74
N GLY A 20 -14.61 -7.45 25.86
CA GLY A 20 -13.35 -7.31 26.61
C GLY A 20 -12.20 -8.21 26.16
N ARG A 21 -12.07 -8.54 24.88
CA ARG A 21 -10.87 -9.23 24.35
C ARG A 21 -10.81 -9.07 22.82
N ARG A 22 -9.64 -8.68 22.29
CA ARG A 22 -9.37 -8.69 20.85
C ARG A 22 -9.20 -10.14 20.40
N ASP A 23 -9.96 -10.55 19.39
CA ASP A 23 -9.67 -11.76 18.62
C ASP A 23 -8.50 -11.47 17.67
N GLU A 24 -7.48 -12.30 17.72
CA GLU A 24 -6.29 -12.23 16.86
C GLU A 24 -6.61 -12.94 15.54
N THR A 25 -6.95 -12.19 14.49
CA THR A 25 -7.16 -12.75 13.15
C THR A 25 -5.86 -12.76 12.36
N THR A 26 -5.29 -13.94 12.13
CA THR A 26 -3.96 -14.13 11.50
C THR A 26 -3.90 -13.88 10.00
N VAL A 27 -5.02 -13.66 9.29
CA VAL A 27 -5.02 -13.14 7.91
C VAL A 27 -6.34 -12.37 7.67
N PRO A 28 -6.34 -11.03 7.56
CA PRO A 28 -7.56 -10.32 7.24
C PRO A 28 -7.87 -10.49 5.73
N PRO A 29 -9.04 -11.03 5.33
CA PRO A 29 -9.45 -11.11 3.93
C PRO A 29 -9.47 -9.75 3.20
N GLN A 30 -9.41 -8.65 3.96
CA GLN A 30 -9.27 -7.27 3.48
C GLN A 30 -7.92 -7.01 2.79
N ALA A 31 -6.81 -7.57 3.29
CA ALA A 31 -5.51 -7.45 2.65
C ALA A 31 -5.50 -8.15 1.28
N LEU A 32 -6.14 -9.33 1.19
CA LEU A 32 -6.28 -10.07 -0.06
C LEU A 32 -7.21 -9.36 -1.07
N HIS A 33 -8.24 -8.65 -0.59
CA HIS A 33 -9.09 -7.84 -1.46
C HIS A 33 -8.34 -6.63 -2.02
N LEU A 34 -7.55 -5.93 -1.20
CA LEU A 34 -6.68 -4.84 -1.63
C LEU A 34 -5.60 -5.32 -2.62
N MET A 35 -5.02 -6.51 -2.40
CA MET A 35 -4.07 -7.15 -3.32
C MET A 35 -4.67 -7.45 -4.71
N ASN A 36 -5.96 -7.75 -4.78
CA ASN A 36 -6.61 -8.23 -6.02
C ASN A 36 -7.49 -7.18 -6.71
N HIS A 37 -7.71 -6.01 -6.11
CA HIS A 37 -8.58 -5.01 -6.70
C HIS A 37 -7.85 -4.23 -7.81
N ARG A 38 -8.38 -4.28 -9.05
CA ARG A 38 -7.86 -3.55 -10.23
C ARG A 38 -7.53 -2.07 -9.96
N THR A 39 -8.26 -1.45 -9.03
CA THR A 39 -8.06 -0.06 -8.62
C THR A 39 -6.68 0.20 -8.04
N LEU A 40 -6.11 -0.71 -7.24
CA LEU A 40 -4.82 -0.48 -6.60
C LEU A 40 -3.67 -0.52 -7.61
N HIS A 41 -3.77 -1.40 -8.60
CA HIS A 41 -2.81 -1.45 -9.70
C HIS A 41 -2.87 -0.18 -10.58
N GLU A 42 -4.08 0.33 -10.87
CA GLU A 42 -4.25 1.60 -11.59
C GLU A 42 -3.68 2.78 -10.79
N LEU A 43 -3.92 2.82 -9.47
CA LEU A 43 -3.36 3.83 -8.58
C LEU A 43 -1.83 3.77 -8.55
N ALA A 44 -1.26 2.57 -8.42
CA ALA A 44 0.19 2.35 -8.45
C ALA A 44 0.80 2.82 -9.78
N ARG A 45 0.13 2.54 -10.92
CA ARG A 45 0.59 3.00 -12.25
C ARG A 45 0.59 4.52 -12.34
N ARG A 46 -0.50 5.17 -11.91
CA ARG A 46 -0.61 6.64 -11.90
C ARG A 46 0.41 7.27 -10.96
N LEU A 47 0.62 6.68 -9.79
CA LEU A 47 1.61 7.14 -8.83
C LEU A 47 3.03 7.03 -9.39
N ALA A 48 3.38 5.89 -10.00
CA ALA A 48 4.67 5.69 -10.65
C ALA A 48 4.91 6.68 -11.81
N ALA A 49 3.86 7.00 -12.58
CA ALA A 49 3.93 7.97 -13.68
C ALA A 49 4.15 9.42 -13.20
N ARG A 50 3.76 9.76 -11.98
CA ARG A 50 4.01 11.09 -11.38
C ARG A 50 5.46 11.30 -10.97
N THR A 51 6.28 10.26 -10.95
CA THR A 51 7.69 10.36 -10.56
C THR A 51 8.60 10.16 -11.77
N THR A 52 9.56 11.08 -11.95
CA THR A 52 10.50 11.08 -13.07
C THR A 52 11.91 11.40 -12.58
N GLY A 53 12.93 11.07 -13.38
CA GLY A 53 14.34 11.33 -13.07
C GLY A 53 15.10 10.10 -12.58
N SER A 54 16.22 10.34 -11.88
CA SER A 54 17.10 9.28 -11.39
C SER A 54 16.37 8.37 -10.37
N PRO A 55 16.75 7.08 -10.27
CA PRO A 55 16.12 6.18 -9.31
C PRO A 55 16.07 6.71 -7.88
N PRO A 56 17.13 7.31 -7.31
CA PRO A 56 17.08 7.89 -5.96
C PRO A 56 16.04 9.02 -5.83
N ARG A 57 15.92 9.91 -6.82
CA ARG A 57 14.91 10.97 -6.80
C ARG A 57 13.49 10.42 -6.87
N ARG A 58 13.27 9.39 -7.70
CA ARG A 58 11.95 8.75 -7.82
C ARG A 58 11.54 8.10 -6.50
N ILE A 59 12.46 7.44 -5.80
CA ILE A 59 12.22 6.87 -4.47
C ILE A 59 11.81 7.97 -3.49
N GLN A 60 12.57 9.07 -3.41
CA GLN A 60 12.22 10.20 -2.53
C GLN A 60 10.83 10.77 -2.81
N HIS A 61 10.48 10.97 -4.09
CA HIS A 61 9.15 11.44 -4.47
C HIS A 61 8.04 10.44 -4.09
N LEU A 62 8.25 9.14 -4.31
CA LEU A 62 7.28 8.12 -3.94
C LEU A 62 7.03 8.11 -2.42
N PHE A 63 8.09 8.16 -1.62
CA PHE A 63 7.99 8.23 -0.16
C PHE A 63 7.28 9.50 0.32
N GLY A 64 7.57 10.64 -0.31
CA GLY A 64 6.88 11.89 0.00
C GLY A 64 5.39 11.85 -0.32
N ILE A 65 4.98 11.13 -1.37
CA ILE A 65 3.56 11.01 -1.73
C ILE A 65 2.84 9.98 -0.85
N VAL A 66 3.47 8.83 -0.54
CA VAL A 66 2.81 7.72 0.16
C VAL A 66 2.88 7.89 1.68
N TYR A 67 4.03 8.29 2.22
CA TYR A 67 4.27 8.36 3.67
C TYR A 67 4.51 9.78 4.20
N SER A 68 4.53 10.80 3.33
CA SER A 68 4.81 12.20 3.71
C SER A 68 6.17 12.40 4.42
N ARG A 69 7.15 11.51 4.17
CA ARG A 69 8.51 11.60 4.70
C ARG A 69 9.56 11.25 3.65
N LEU A 70 10.84 11.43 3.99
CA LEU A 70 11.94 10.91 3.19
C LEU A 70 12.19 9.41 3.50
N PRO A 71 12.67 8.63 2.52
CA PRO A 71 13.09 7.26 2.75
C PRO A 71 14.35 7.23 3.63
N SER A 72 14.49 6.19 4.45
CA SER A 72 15.75 5.89 5.10
C SER A 72 16.80 5.41 4.07
N PRO A 73 18.10 5.44 4.41
CA PRO A 73 19.15 4.86 3.57
C PRO A 73 18.93 3.37 3.26
N GLU A 74 18.44 2.61 4.24
CA GLU A 74 18.16 1.18 4.13
C GLU A 74 16.99 0.92 3.18
N GLU A 75 15.90 1.68 3.31
CA GLU A 75 14.72 1.57 2.43
C GLU A 75 15.09 1.91 0.97
N SER A 76 15.87 2.97 0.78
CA SER A 76 16.36 3.36 -0.54
C SER A 76 17.21 2.25 -1.16
N THR A 77 18.11 1.66 -0.37
CA THR A 77 18.97 0.56 -0.80
C THR A 77 18.16 -0.69 -1.15
N ALA A 78 17.17 -1.04 -0.33
CA ALA A 78 16.29 -2.17 -0.57
C ALA A 78 15.52 -2.02 -1.88
N ILE A 79 14.97 -0.84 -2.17
CA ILE A 79 14.23 -0.57 -3.42
C ILE A 79 15.17 -0.58 -4.63
N LEU A 80 16.36 0.00 -4.51
CA LEU A 80 17.35 -0.05 -5.59
C LEU A 80 17.77 -1.49 -5.91
N ASN A 81 17.94 -2.34 -4.89
CA ASN A 81 18.22 -3.76 -5.07
C ASN A 81 17.03 -4.51 -5.68
N PHE A 82 15.81 -4.21 -5.23
CA PHE A 82 14.59 -4.78 -5.79
C PHE A 82 14.44 -4.47 -7.29
N LEU A 83 14.75 -3.23 -7.70
CA LEU A 83 14.69 -2.79 -9.10
C LEU A 83 15.67 -3.54 -10.00
N LYS A 84 16.78 -4.08 -9.48
CA LYS A 84 17.71 -4.92 -10.25
C LYS A 84 17.05 -6.22 -10.74
N GLY A 85 15.99 -6.70 -10.08
CA GLY A 85 15.24 -7.88 -10.53
C GLY A 85 14.37 -7.67 -11.77
N PHE A 86 14.24 -6.43 -12.27
CA PHE A 86 13.35 -6.05 -13.38
C PHE A 86 14.11 -5.64 -14.65
N GLU A 87 15.29 -6.21 -14.89
CA GLU A 87 16.15 -5.84 -16.04
C GLU A 87 15.35 -5.83 -17.35
N GLY A 88 15.33 -4.67 -18.02
CA GLY A 88 14.67 -4.46 -19.32
C GLY A 88 13.24 -3.90 -19.28
N LYS A 89 12.60 -3.73 -18.11
CA LYS A 89 11.22 -3.20 -18.02
C LYS A 89 11.05 -2.05 -17.02
N PRO A 90 11.64 -0.87 -17.31
CA PRO A 90 11.68 0.23 -16.35
C PRO A 90 10.29 0.79 -16.00
N ALA A 91 9.33 0.85 -16.91
CA ALA A 91 8.00 1.39 -16.58
C ALA A 91 7.20 0.47 -15.64
N GLU A 92 7.36 -0.85 -15.81
CA GLU A 92 6.68 -1.85 -15.01
C GLU A 92 7.29 -1.92 -13.60
N SER A 93 8.62 -1.82 -13.48
CA SER A 93 9.32 -1.91 -12.20
C SER A 93 8.90 -0.82 -11.20
N TRP A 94 8.73 0.43 -11.65
CA TRP A 94 8.25 1.50 -10.78
C TRP A 94 6.79 1.37 -10.39
N THR A 95 5.97 0.76 -11.24
CA THR A 95 4.58 0.44 -10.90
C THR A 95 4.53 -0.59 -9.78
N VAL A 96 5.40 -1.60 -9.83
CA VAL A 96 5.52 -2.60 -8.76
C VAL A 96 6.02 -1.97 -7.47
N VAL A 97 7.05 -1.10 -7.52
CA VAL A 97 7.52 -0.37 -6.33
C VAL A 97 6.40 0.45 -5.70
N ALA A 98 5.66 1.23 -6.51
CA ALA A 98 4.54 2.02 -6.02
C ALA A 98 3.45 1.15 -5.38
N HIS A 99 3.18 -0.02 -5.97
CA HIS A 99 2.24 -0.98 -5.42
C HIS A 99 2.71 -1.54 -4.08
N THR A 100 3.98 -1.95 -3.98
CA THR A 100 4.57 -2.45 -2.73
C THR A 100 4.50 -1.42 -1.61
N LEU A 101 4.75 -0.14 -1.90
CA LEU A 101 4.65 0.93 -0.89
C LEU A 101 3.21 1.15 -0.42
N LEU A 102 2.24 1.17 -1.34
CA LEU A 102 0.81 1.29 -0.99
C LEU A 102 0.27 0.10 -0.18
N MET A 103 0.97 -1.03 -0.25
CA MET A 103 0.65 -2.27 0.44
C MET A 103 1.37 -2.44 1.77
N SER A 104 2.25 -1.52 2.14
CA SER A 104 2.97 -1.61 3.41
C SER A 104 2.04 -1.33 4.59
N ASN A 105 2.39 -1.85 5.76
CA ASN A 105 1.65 -1.55 6.99
C ASN A 105 1.62 -0.04 7.28
N GLU A 106 2.71 0.67 7.01
CA GLU A 106 2.83 2.11 7.20
C GLU A 106 1.86 2.91 6.30
N ALA A 107 1.53 2.42 5.11
CA ALA A 107 0.51 3.05 4.26
C ALA A 107 -0.92 2.76 4.74
N GLN A 108 -1.13 1.62 5.41
CA GLN A 108 -2.46 1.12 5.74
C GLN A 108 -2.94 1.52 7.14
N PHE A 109 -2.02 1.77 8.07
CA PHE A 109 -2.34 2.02 9.47
C PHE A 109 -1.62 3.28 9.97
N ILE A 110 -2.36 4.13 10.67
CA ILE A 110 -1.80 5.18 11.52
C ILE A 110 -1.68 4.54 12.91
N ASP A 111 -0.47 4.39 13.42
CA ASP A 111 -0.21 3.92 14.80
C ASP A 111 -0.65 4.97 15.83
#